data_AF-U2MCM1-F1
#
_entry.id   AF-U2MCM1-F1
#
_cell.length_a   1.000
_cell.length_b   1.000
_cell.length_c   1.000
_cell.angle_alpha   90.00
_cell.angle_beta   90.00
_cell.angle_gamma   90.00
#
_symmetry.space_group_name_H-M   'P 1'
#
loop_
_entity.id
_entity.type
_entity.pdbx_description
1 polymer ?
#
loop_
_entity_poly.entity_id
_entity_poly.type
_entity_poly.pdbx_seq_one_letter_code
_entity_poly.pdbx_strand_id
1 'polypeptide(L)'
;MMTLMAVVAITALPLALIGCEEEHYYRRDNHYYPNGNSQQRQSNDDDFWVAMAQTMAGKWRGTMRAYEIDKSGKAIDSIDFSTDIEFIQSNSRAINGTGTQYDFKKGNSSDNADYVRAFSWEIDRQSGDVYLTYKEQKGDYKMRIPYKELNLNDRVFTGYLYAADGGEIDDFYFKRYSANVKQMKIVFEE
;
A
#
# COMPACT_ATOMS: atom_id res chain seq x y z
N MET A 1 24.81 -25.29 -28.64
CA MET A 1 25.82 -24.54 -27.85
C MET A 1 25.11 -23.39 -27.17
N MET A 2 25.48 -23.11 -25.92
CA MET A 2 24.95 -22.11 -24.97
C MET A 2 23.66 -22.47 -24.21
N THR A 3 23.92 -23.17 -23.10
CA THR A 3 23.24 -23.14 -21.81
C THR A 3 22.85 -21.73 -21.38
N LEU A 4 21.65 -21.56 -20.84
CA LEU A 4 21.30 -20.49 -19.90
C LEU A 4 20.42 -21.11 -18.80
N MET A 5 21.07 -21.53 -17.72
CA MET A 5 20.42 -21.72 -16.44
C MET A 5 19.94 -20.36 -15.94
N ALA A 6 18.63 -20.16 -15.88
CA ALA A 6 18.05 -19.18 -14.97
C ALA A 6 17.65 -19.92 -13.69
N VAL A 7 18.60 -20.04 -12.76
CA VAL A 7 18.28 -20.42 -11.37
C VAL A 7 17.60 -19.21 -10.75
N VAL A 8 16.27 -19.27 -10.61
CA VAL A 8 15.56 -18.41 -9.67
C VAL A 8 15.63 -19.12 -8.31
N ALA A 9 16.49 -18.61 -7.43
CA ALA A 9 16.51 -19.00 -6.04
C ALA A 9 15.24 -18.47 -5.36
N ILE A 10 14.25 -19.34 -5.20
CA ILE A 10 13.14 -19.09 -4.28
C ILE A 10 13.70 -19.34 -2.87
N THR A 11 14.01 -18.27 -2.14
CA THR A 11 14.20 -18.39 -0.71
C THR A 11 12.84 -18.73 -0.11
N ALA A 12 12.62 -20.01 0.17
CA ALA A 12 11.51 -20.48 0.98
C ALA A 12 11.62 -19.81 2.36
N LEU A 13 10.72 -18.87 2.65
CA LEU A 13 10.49 -18.40 4.01
C LEU A 13 9.98 -19.59 4.82
N PRO A 14 10.56 -19.90 5.99
CA PRO A 14 9.96 -20.88 6.88
C PRO A 14 8.64 -20.30 7.41
N LEU A 15 7.52 -20.86 6.94
CA LEU A 15 6.25 -20.81 7.67
C LEU A 15 6.45 -21.63 8.95
N ALA A 16 6.94 -20.97 9.99
CA ALA A 16 6.87 -21.51 11.34
C ALA A 16 5.41 -21.46 11.79
N LEU A 17 4.66 -22.54 11.51
CA LEU A 17 3.45 -22.87 12.25
C LEU A 17 3.89 -23.36 13.62
N ILE A 18 3.96 -22.45 14.58
CA ILE A 18 3.92 -22.81 15.99
C ILE A 18 2.44 -22.83 16.37
N GLY A 19 2.02 -24.00 16.85
CA GLY A 19 0.66 -24.32 17.24
C GLY A 19 0.16 -23.53 18.46
N CYS A 20 -1.16 -23.62 18.60
CA CYS A 20 -2.04 -22.98 19.58
C CYS A 20 -1.52 -22.95 21.01
N GLU A 21 -1.84 -21.89 21.75
CA GLU A 21 -2.69 -21.99 22.94
C GLU A 21 -3.66 -20.80 23.01
N GLU A 22 -4.88 -21.12 23.41
CA GLU A 22 -6.10 -20.34 23.43
C GLU A 22 -6.25 -19.73 24.83
N GLU A 23 -6.32 -18.40 24.99
CA GLU A 23 -6.87 -17.81 26.20
C GLU A 23 -7.76 -16.60 25.92
N HIS A 24 -9.03 -16.81 26.27
CA HIS A 24 -10.13 -15.85 26.21
C HIS A 24 -9.91 -14.67 27.17
N TYR A 25 -10.04 -13.45 26.66
CA TYR A 25 -10.55 -12.33 27.46
C TYR A 25 -11.58 -11.53 26.65
N TYR A 26 -12.84 -11.68 27.03
CA TYR A 26 -13.91 -10.78 26.63
C TYR A 26 -13.59 -9.39 27.18
N ARG A 27 -13.17 -8.46 26.31
CA ARG A 27 -13.07 -7.04 26.69
C ARG A 27 -14.05 -6.21 25.89
N ARG A 28 -15.28 -6.24 26.41
CA ARG A 28 -16.31 -5.21 26.43
C ARG A 28 -16.02 -3.98 25.58
N ASP A 29 -16.88 -3.77 24.57
CA ASP A 29 -17.18 -2.44 24.04
C ASP A 29 -17.39 -1.47 25.21
N ASN A 30 -16.58 -0.42 25.27
CA ASN A 30 -17.00 0.79 25.93
C ASN A 30 -16.42 1.99 25.18
N HIS A 31 -17.28 2.60 24.38
CA HIS A 31 -17.08 3.94 23.86
C HIS A 31 -16.93 4.89 25.05
N TYR A 32 -15.70 5.28 25.36
CA TYR A 32 -15.44 6.34 26.34
C TYR A 32 -14.80 7.51 25.61
N TYR A 33 -15.63 8.49 25.25
CA TYR A 33 -15.20 9.87 25.05
C TYR A 33 -15.01 10.50 26.44
N PRO A 34 -13.79 10.81 26.89
CA PRO A 34 -13.61 11.67 28.06
C PRO A 34 -13.78 13.11 27.60
N ASN A 35 -14.93 13.68 27.91
CA ASN A 35 -15.11 15.13 27.90
C ASN A 35 -14.41 15.71 29.13
N GLY A 36 -13.57 16.74 28.93
CA GLY A 36 -13.24 17.71 29.98
C GLY A 36 -11.89 17.52 30.69
N ASN A 37 -10.91 18.30 30.20
CA ASN A 37 -9.84 18.97 30.94
C ASN A 37 -8.83 18.13 31.75
N SER A 38 -7.64 18.01 31.17
CA SER A 38 -6.32 18.45 31.70
C SER A 38 -5.21 17.47 31.25
N GLN A 39 -4.06 18.05 30.91
CA GLN A 39 -2.90 17.42 30.27
C GLN A 39 -3.06 17.20 28.76
N GLN A 40 -2.83 18.30 28.04
CA GLN A 40 -2.33 18.29 26.67
C GLN A 40 -1.06 17.41 26.64
N ARG A 41 -1.23 16.11 26.44
CA ARG A 41 -0.12 15.25 26.02
C ARG A 41 0.30 15.82 24.69
N GLN A 42 1.48 16.44 24.63
CA GLN A 42 2.20 16.57 23.38
C GLN A 42 2.19 15.17 22.77
N SER A 43 1.36 14.95 21.75
CA SER A 43 1.53 13.81 20.88
C SER A 43 2.94 13.95 20.37
N ASN A 44 3.85 13.09 20.80
CA ASN A 44 5.16 13.04 20.16
C ASN A 44 4.89 12.80 18.68
N ASP A 45 5.52 13.54 17.78
CA ASP A 45 5.32 13.37 16.34
C ASP A 45 5.54 11.90 15.92
N ASP A 46 6.40 11.19 16.67
CA ASP A 46 6.60 9.73 16.61
C ASP A 46 5.30 8.93 16.73
N ASP A 47 4.45 9.23 17.70
CA ASP A 47 3.20 8.51 17.92
C ASP A 47 2.19 8.78 16.80
N PHE A 48 2.22 10.00 16.23
CA PHE A 48 1.36 10.39 15.12
C PHE A 48 1.69 9.62 13.85
N TRP A 49 2.97 9.60 13.44
CA TRP A 49 3.39 8.88 12.23
C TRP A 49 3.22 7.37 12.38
N VAL A 50 3.42 6.83 13.58
CA VAL A 50 3.13 5.42 13.87
C VAL A 50 1.65 5.12 13.72
N ALA A 51 0.75 5.97 14.24
CA ALA A 51 -0.69 5.79 14.08
C ALA A 51 -1.13 5.91 12.61
N MET A 52 -0.53 6.81 11.84
CA MET A 52 -0.74 6.91 10.39
C MET A 52 -0.28 5.63 9.68
N ALA A 53 0.91 5.12 9.99
CA ALA A 53 1.44 3.87 9.42
C ALA A 53 0.56 2.66 9.76
N GLN A 54 0.08 2.57 11.00
CA GLN A 54 -0.87 1.53 11.42
C GLN A 54 -2.21 1.64 10.69
N THR A 55 -2.66 2.87 10.42
CA THR A 55 -3.89 3.09 9.63
C THR A 55 -3.65 2.70 8.18
N MET A 56 -2.52 3.05 7.56
CA MET A 56 -2.20 2.63 6.20
C MET A 56 -2.10 1.11 6.06
N ALA A 57 -1.54 0.43 7.07
CA ALA A 57 -1.39 -1.01 7.05
C ALA A 57 -2.73 -1.73 6.84
N GLY A 58 -2.72 -2.76 5.99
CA GLY A 58 -3.89 -3.54 5.61
C GLY A 58 -4.20 -3.48 4.13
N LYS A 59 -5.40 -3.97 3.79
CA LYS A 59 -5.84 -4.20 2.41
C LYS A 59 -6.86 -3.17 1.96
N TRP A 60 -6.64 -2.67 0.75
CA TRP A 60 -7.37 -1.57 0.15
C TRP A 60 -7.77 -1.92 -1.27
N ARG A 61 -9.00 -1.59 -1.64
CA ARG A 61 -9.54 -1.84 -2.98
C ARG A 61 -10.29 -0.63 -3.48
N GLY A 62 -10.13 -0.29 -4.75
CA GLY A 62 -10.93 0.73 -5.38
C GLY A 62 -10.46 1.06 -6.78
N THR A 63 -10.46 2.34 -7.11
CA THR A 63 -10.14 2.83 -8.46
C THR A 63 -8.89 3.69 -8.45
N MET A 64 -8.12 3.59 -9.52
CA MET A 64 -6.96 4.43 -9.77
C MET A 64 -7.00 4.89 -11.23
N ARG A 65 -6.81 6.18 -11.46
CA ARG A 65 -6.56 6.72 -12.80
C ARG A 65 -5.13 7.22 -12.87
N ALA A 66 -4.32 6.57 -13.67
CA ALA A 66 -2.96 7.00 -13.96
C ALA A 66 -2.97 7.96 -15.15
N TYR A 67 -2.25 9.07 -15.03
CA TYR A 67 -2.10 10.09 -16.05
C TYR A 67 -0.65 10.18 -16.50
N GLU A 68 -0.41 10.16 -17.80
CA GLU A 68 0.89 10.55 -18.36
C GLU A 68 0.97 12.07 -18.43
N ILE A 69 2.02 12.64 -17.84
CA ILE A 69 2.24 14.09 -17.73
C ILE A 69 3.39 14.51 -18.63
N ASP A 70 3.15 15.50 -19.48
CA ASP A 70 4.20 16.10 -20.30
C ASP A 70 5.11 17.05 -19.49
N LYS A 71 6.19 17.52 -20.12
CA LYS A 71 7.15 18.44 -19.48
C LYS A 71 6.57 19.79 -19.04
N SER A 72 5.37 20.15 -19.52
CA SER A 72 4.66 21.36 -19.13
C SER A 72 3.70 21.14 -17.95
N GLY A 73 3.59 19.90 -17.45
CA GLY A 73 2.68 19.53 -16.37
C GLY A 73 1.26 19.22 -16.86
N LYS A 74 1.07 19.02 -18.17
CA LYS A 74 -0.25 18.71 -18.75
C LYS A 74 -0.43 17.21 -18.91
N ALA A 75 -1.59 16.71 -18.51
CA ALA A 75 -2.00 15.35 -18.82
C ALA A 75 -2.19 15.16 -20.34
N ILE A 76 -1.48 14.19 -20.92
CA ILE A 76 -1.51 13.88 -22.35
C ILE A 76 -2.13 12.52 -22.65
N ASP A 77 -2.15 11.60 -21.68
CA ASP A 77 -2.87 10.33 -21.75
C ASP A 77 -3.37 9.92 -20.35
N SER A 78 -4.29 8.95 -20.29
CA SER A 78 -4.75 8.38 -19.04
C SER A 78 -5.27 6.96 -19.19
N ILE A 79 -5.13 6.16 -18.13
CA ILE A 79 -5.69 4.81 -18.05
C ILE A 79 -6.39 4.59 -16.69
N ASP A 80 -7.54 3.92 -16.75
CA ASP A 80 -8.35 3.56 -15.57
C ASP A 80 -8.09 2.13 -15.13
N PHE A 81 -7.87 1.95 -13.83
CA PHE A 81 -7.73 0.66 -13.16
C PHE A 81 -8.77 0.49 -12.05
N SER A 82 -9.24 -0.74 -11.88
CA SER A 82 -9.59 -1.24 -10.55
C SER A 82 -8.31 -1.74 -9.91
N THR A 83 -8.06 -1.41 -8.64
CA THR A 83 -6.80 -1.72 -7.97
C THR A 83 -7.06 -2.35 -6.61
N ASP A 84 -6.33 -3.43 -6.33
CA ASP A 84 -6.12 -3.95 -4.99
C ASP A 84 -4.70 -3.62 -4.54
N ILE A 85 -4.56 -3.14 -3.31
CA ILE A 85 -3.26 -2.79 -2.75
C ILE A 85 -3.20 -3.13 -1.27
N GLU A 86 -2.12 -3.77 -0.87
CA GLU A 86 -1.85 -4.16 0.52
C GLU A 86 -0.59 -3.47 1.02
N PHE A 87 -0.68 -2.84 2.19
CA PHE A 87 0.45 -2.28 2.92
C PHE A 87 0.73 -3.14 4.13
N ILE A 88 1.97 -3.64 4.24
CA ILE A 88 2.47 -4.45 5.33
C ILE A 88 3.49 -3.61 6.11
N GLN A 89 3.14 -3.22 7.32
CA GLN A 89 4.03 -2.48 8.22
C GLN A 89 5.15 -3.40 8.73
N SER A 90 6.39 -2.94 8.77
CA SER A 90 7.54 -3.78 9.19
C SER A 90 7.47 -4.24 10.64
N ASN A 91 6.93 -3.41 11.54
CA ASN A 91 6.57 -3.77 12.92
C ASN A 91 5.61 -2.71 13.49
N SER A 92 5.03 -2.94 14.67
CA SER A 92 4.00 -2.07 15.26
C SER A 92 4.41 -0.63 15.54
N ARG A 93 5.72 -0.32 15.50
CA ARG A 93 6.28 1.04 15.67
C ARG A 93 6.98 1.56 14.41
N ALA A 94 7.01 0.80 13.32
CA ALA A 94 7.64 1.24 12.08
C ALA A 94 6.75 2.23 11.34
N ILE A 95 7.35 3.23 10.72
CA ILE A 95 6.66 4.14 9.80
C ILE A 95 6.99 3.79 8.34
N ASN A 96 7.32 2.53 8.11
CA ASN A 96 7.72 1.95 6.84
C ASN A 96 7.29 0.49 6.76
N GLY A 97 7.42 -0.05 5.56
CA GLY A 97 7.00 -1.41 5.27
C GLY A 97 7.20 -1.82 3.84
N THR A 98 6.53 -2.90 3.47
CA THR A 98 6.42 -3.39 2.11
C THR A 98 4.95 -3.40 1.69
N GLY A 99 4.70 -3.65 0.41
CA GLY A 99 3.36 -3.82 -0.10
C GLY A 99 3.33 -4.42 -1.49
N THR A 100 2.12 -4.76 -1.91
CA THR A 100 1.86 -5.30 -3.25
C THR A 100 0.63 -4.63 -3.82
N GLN A 101 0.72 -4.25 -5.10
CA GLN A 101 -0.36 -3.66 -5.88
C GLN A 101 -0.74 -4.59 -7.03
N TYR A 102 -2.04 -4.72 -7.27
CA TYR A 102 -2.65 -5.51 -8.33
C TYR A 102 -3.60 -4.60 -9.11
N ASP A 103 -3.26 -4.30 -10.36
CA ASP A 103 -4.04 -3.42 -11.22
C ASP A 103 -4.80 -4.24 -12.27
N PHE A 104 -6.08 -3.93 -12.43
CA PHE A 104 -6.99 -4.56 -13.37
C PHE A 104 -7.52 -3.51 -14.34
N LYS A 105 -7.16 -3.62 -15.62
CA LYS A 105 -7.62 -2.70 -16.66
C LYS A 105 -9.12 -2.84 -16.87
N LYS A 106 -9.74 -1.75 -17.30
CA LYS A 106 -11.15 -1.75 -17.70
C LYS A 106 -11.45 -2.88 -18.70
N GLY A 107 -12.49 -3.66 -18.40
CA GLY A 107 -12.92 -4.79 -19.23
C GLY A 107 -12.27 -6.13 -18.85
N ASN A 108 -11.26 -6.13 -17.97
CA ASN A 108 -10.76 -7.37 -17.40
C ASN A 108 -11.84 -8.01 -16.51
N SER A 109 -12.35 -9.15 -16.97
CA SER A 109 -13.34 -9.97 -16.24
C SER A 109 -12.71 -11.20 -15.59
N SER A 110 -11.39 -11.36 -15.73
CA SER A 110 -10.61 -12.42 -15.13
C SER A 110 -10.32 -12.09 -13.66
N ASP A 111 -10.07 -13.13 -12.87
CA ASP A 111 -9.49 -12.97 -11.53
C ASP A 111 -7.97 -12.72 -11.60
N ASN A 112 -7.36 -12.51 -12.77
CA ASN A 112 -5.93 -12.21 -12.91
C ASN A 112 -5.69 -10.72 -13.13
N ALA A 113 -4.76 -10.13 -12.38
CA ALA A 113 -4.35 -8.74 -12.55
C ALA A 113 -3.55 -8.56 -13.84
N ASP A 114 -3.74 -7.41 -14.51
CA ASP A 114 -2.95 -7.01 -15.68
C ASP A 114 -1.53 -6.64 -15.27
N TYR A 115 -1.37 -6.06 -14.08
CA TYR A 115 -0.08 -5.74 -13.49
C TYR A 115 -0.02 -6.13 -12.02
N VAL A 116 1.12 -6.67 -11.60
CA VAL A 116 1.42 -6.96 -10.20
C VAL A 116 2.77 -6.33 -9.87
N ARG A 117 2.80 -5.43 -8.89
CA ARG A 117 4.00 -4.70 -8.49
C ARG A 117 4.22 -4.79 -6.99
N ALA A 118 5.42 -5.22 -6.59
CA ALA A 118 5.86 -5.14 -5.20
C ALA A 118 6.55 -3.79 -4.96
N PHE A 119 6.38 -3.24 -3.76
CA PHE A 119 7.02 -2.00 -3.36
C PHE A 119 7.45 -2.01 -1.89
N SER A 120 8.41 -1.15 -1.57
CA SER A 120 8.65 -0.68 -0.20
C SER A 120 8.02 0.69 -0.02
N TRP A 121 7.63 1.04 1.20
CA TRP A 121 7.11 2.36 1.51
C TRP A 121 7.64 2.90 2.83
N GLU A 122 7.67 4.23 2.97
CA GLU A 122 8.01 4.93 4.19
C GLU A 122 7.29 6.28 4.30
N ILE A 123 7.05 6.73 5.54
CA ILE A 123 6.57 8.07 5.85
C ILE A 123 7.79 8.93 6.19
N ASP A 124 7.98 10.02 5.45
CA ASP A 124 8.97 11.03 5.82
C ASP A 124 8.49 11.82 7.03
N ARG A 125 9.31 11.87 8.09
CA ARG A 125 8.93 12.49 9.36
C ARG A 125 8.82 14.01 9.30
N GLN A 126 9.50 14.65 8.34
CA GLN A 126 9.53 16.12 8.25
C GLN A 126 8.29 16.65 7.54
N SER A 127 7.87 15.98 6.47
CA SER A 127 6.74 16.39 5.63
C SER A 127 5.45 15.61 5.90
N GLY A 128 5.56 14.40 6.44
CA GLY A 128 4.47 13.42 6.49
C GLY A 128 4.23 12.69 5.16
N ASP A 129 4.97 13.04 4.11
CA ASP A 129 4.78 12.47 2.79
C ASP A 129 5.07 10.97 2.81
N VAL A 130 4.27 10.21 2.06
CA VAL A 130 4.50 8.77 1.90
C VAL A 130 5.27 8.54 0.62
N TYR A 131 6.40 7.86 0.69
CA TYR A 131 7.16 7.45 -0.48
C TYR A 131 6.95 5.96 -0.74
N LEU A 132 6.62 5.61 -1.99
CA LEU A 132 6.55 4.24 -2.49
C LEU A 132 7.70 4.03 -3.45
N THR A 133 8.44 2.93 -3.31
CA THR A 133 9.52 2.53 -4.19
C THR A 133 9.22 1.15 -4.77
N TYR A 134 8.86 1.12 -6.05
CA TYR A 134 8.64 -0.07 -6.83
C TYR A 134 9.97 -0.58 -7.40
N LYS A 135 10.21 -1.89 -7.29
CA LYS A 135 11.41 -2.52 -7.86
C LYS A 135 11.16 -2.84 -9.33
N GLU A 136 11.91 -2.19 -10.21
CA GLU A 136 11.89 -2.51 -11.65
C GLU A 136 13.27 -2.96 -12.14
N GLN A 137 13.28 -3.60 -13.32
CA GLN A 137 14.53 -4.10 -13.92
C GLN A 137 15.50 -2.98 -14.29
N LYS A 138 15.00 -1.77 -14.59
CA LYS A 138 15.79 -0.63 -15.07
C LYS A 138 16.09 0.41 -13.98
N GLY A 139 15.81 0.10 -12.72
CA GLY A 139 15.98 0.99 -11.59
C GLY A 139 14.74 1.04 -10.70
N ASP A 140 14.90 1.64 -9.53
CA ASP A 140 13.79 1.84 -8.61
C ASP A 140 12.85 2.93 -9.14
N TYR A 141 11.57 2.61 -9.34
CA TYR A 141 10.54 3.58 -9.68
C TYR A 141 9.91 4.13 -8.41
N LYS A 142 9.98 5.46 -8.21
CA LYS A 142 9.58 6.10 -6.96
C LYS A 142 8.37 6.99 -7.16
N MET A 143 7.38 6.85 -6.30
CA MET A 143 6.21 7.71 -6.24
C MET A 143 6.04 8.29 -4.84
N ARG A 144 5.37 9.43 -4.74
CA ARG A 144 5.14 10.15 -3.50
C ARG A 144 3.67 10.52 -3.35
N ILE A 145 3.11 10.28 -2.17
CA ILE A 145 1.81 10.81 -1.74
C ILE A 145 2.08 12.01 -0.83
N PRO A 146 1.75 13.24 -1.24
CA PRO A 146 1.89 14.40 -0.39
C PRO A 146 0.94 14.30 0.81
N TYR A 147 1.42 14.50 2.03
CA TYR A 147 0.60 14.41 3.24
C TYR A 147 -0.63 15.34 3.20
N LYS A 148 -0.43 16.54 2.66
CA LYS A 148 -1.48 17.56 2.50
C LYS A 148 -2.61 17.16 1.53
N GLU A 149 -2.38 16.15 0.68
CA GLU A 149 -3.33 15.63 -0.32
C GLU A 149 -3.83 14.23 0.05
N LEU A 150 -3.36 13.69 1.17
CA LEU A 150 -3.74 12.38 1.69
C LEU A 150 -5.00 12.50 2.55
N ASN A 151 -6.03 11.73 2.20
CA ASN A 151 -7.17 11.49 3.07
C ASN A 151 -7.17 10.02 3.50
N LEU A 152 -6.94 9.79 4.79
CA LEU A 152 -6.76 8.45 5.35
C LEU A 152 -7.55 8.29 6.65
N ASN A 153 -8.31 7.21 6.74
CA ASN A 153 -8.92 6.73 7.99
C ASN A 153 -9.03 5.19 7.99
N ASP A 154 -9.77 4.63 8.93
CA ASP A 154 -9.98 3.18 9.05
C ASP A 154 -10.82 2.57 7.91
N ARG A 155 -11.37 3.36 6.98
CA ARG A 155 -12.27 2.90 5.91
C ARG A 155 -11.87 3.38 4.52
N VAL A 156 -11.25 4.55 4.42
CA VAL A 156 -11.01 5.26 3.17
C VAL A 156 -9.55 5.69 3.10
N PHE A 157 -8.95 5.51 1.93
CA PHE A 157 -7.59 5.95 1.60
C PHE A 157 -7.63 6.55 0.18
N THR A 158 -7.49 7.86 0.09
CA THR A 158 -7.51 8.59 -1.18
C THR A 158 -6.38 9.61 -1.25
N GLY A 159 -5.99 9.98 -2.46
CA GLY A 159 -4.98 11.02 -2.69
C GLY A 159 -4.41 10.94 -4.10
N TYR A 160 -3.22 11.53 -4.25
CA TYR A 160 -2.47 11.52 -5.50
C TYR A 160 -1.09 10.91 -5.28
N LEU A 161 -0.68 10.00 -6.15
CA LEU A 161 0.72 9.55 -6.27
C LEU A 161 1.39 10.37 -7.36
N TYR A 162 2.56 10.93 -7.06
CA TYR A 162 3.36 11.66 -8.04
C TYR A 162 4.66 10.91 -8.29
N ALA A 163 4.93 10.60 -9.55
CA ALA A 163 6.21 10.04 -9.96
C ALA A 163 7.37 11.00 -9.67
N ALA A 164 8.49 10.47 -9.19
CA ALA A 164 9.65 11.28 -8.84
C ALA A 164 10.29 11.98 -10.06
N ASP A 165 10.11 11.44 -11.26
CA ASP A 165 10.56 12.06 -12.51
C ASP A 165 9.56 13.08 -13.09
N GLY A 166 8.38 13.21 -12.47
CA GLY A 166 7.31 14.11 -12.89
C GLY A 166 6.51 13.64 -14.11
N GLY A 167 6.73 12.42 -14.60
CA GLY A 167 6.09 11.89 -15.80
C GLY A 167 4.71 11.26 -15.59
N GLU A 168 4.34 10.96 -14.35
CA GLU A 168 3.07 10.30 -14.01
C GLU A 168 2.44 10.86 -12.73
N ILE A 169 1.11 10.93 -12.74
CA ILE A 169 0.29 11.20 -11.56
C ILE A 169 -0.83 10.17 -11.49
N ASP A 170 -1.03 9.52 -10.35
CA ASP A 170 -2.16 8.62 -10.13
C ASP A 170 -3.16 9.22 -9.14
N ASP A 171 -4.39 9.42 -9.59
CA ASP A 171 -5.54 9.77 -8.73
C ASP A 171 -6.18 8.48 -8.22
N PHE A 172 -6.19 8.27 -6.91
CA PHE A 172 -6.71 7.03 -6.33
C PHE A 172 -7.79 7.26 -5.28
N TYR A 173 -8.75 6.33 -5.28
CA TYR A 173 -9.78 6.20 -4.27
C TYR A 173 -9.89 4.74 -3.85
N PHE A 174 -9.51 4.43 -2.61
CA PHE A 174 -9.58 3.07 -2.07
C PHE A 174 -10.43 2.99 -0.81
N LYS A 175 -11.07 1.83 -0.64
CA LYS A 175 -11.80 1.44 0.57
C LYS A 175 -11.11 0.26 1.22
N ARG A 176 -11.07 0.26 2.55
CA ARG A 176 -10.54 -0.87 3.31
C ARG A 176 -11.46 -2.08 3.12
N TYR A 177 -10.86 -3.26 2.96
CA TYR A 177 -11.60 -4.51 2.96
C TYR A 177 -10.90 -5.58 3.79
N SER A 178 -11.69 -6.43 4.45
CA SER A 178 -11.23 -7.50 5.34
C SER A 178 -11.28 -8.89 4.69
N ALA A 179 -11.68 -8.98 3.41
CA ALA A 179 -11.86 -10.26 2.75
C ALA A 179 -10.52 -10.99 2.54
N ASN A 180 -10.54 -12.31 2.76
CA ASN A 180 -9.55 -13.22 2.21
C ASN A 180 -9.49 -12.97 0.71
N VAL A 181 -8.30 -12.64 0.20
CA VAL A 181 -8.02 -12.45 -1.23
C VAL A 181 -8.69 -13.61 -1.97
N LYS A 182 -9.54 -13.33 -2.98
CA LYS A 182 -9.91 -14.35 -3.96
C LYS A 182 -8.61 -15.01 -4.37
N GLN A 183 -8.42 -16.30 -4.10
CA GLN A 183 -7.15 -16.98 -4.42
C GLN A 183 -6.83 -16.72 -5.89
N MET A 184 -5.87 -15.81 -6.12
CA MET A 184 -5.40 -15.47 -7.45
C MET A 184 -4.74 -16.73 -7.98
N LYS A 185 -5.38 -17.39 -8.93
CA LYS A 185 -4.80 -18.56 -9.58
C LYS A 185 -3.72 -18.03 -10.50
N ILE A 186 -2.48 -18.01 -10.04
CA ILE A 186 -1.33 -17.79 -10.91
C ILE A 186 -1.32 -18.97 -11.88
N VAL A 187 -1.87 -18.76 -13.07
CA VAL A 187 -1.78 -19.71 -14.18
C VAL A 187 -0.49 -19.36 -14.91
N PHE A 188 0.51 -20.22 -14.78
CA PHE A 188 1.64 -20.22 -15.69
C PHE A 188 1.16 -20.89 -16.99
N GLU A 189 1.18 -20.17 -18.11
CA GLU A 189 1.12 -20.81 -19.42
C GLU A 189 2.50 -21.40 -19.72
N GLU A 190 2.53 -22.70 -20.06
CA GLU A 190 3.73 -23.47 -20.42
C GLU A 190 4.30 -23.09 -21.80
#